data_AF-A0A7S1WU78-F1
#
_entry.id   AF-A0A7S1WU78-F1
#
_cell.length_a   1.000
_cell.length_b   1.000
_cell.length_c   1.000
_cell.angle_alpha   90.00
_cell.angle_beta   90.00
_cell.angle_gamma   90.00
#
_symmetry.space_group_name_H-M   'P 1'
#
loop_
_entity.id
_entity.type
_entity.pdbx_description
1 polymer ?
#
loop_
_entity_poly.entity_id
_entity_poly.type
_entity_poly.pdbx_seq_one_letter_code
_entity_poly.pdbx_strand_id
1 'polypeptide(L)'
;SGAGIFYKPVKTDPVDCMLAAAFLRLETEPPAAAAELARLEPGVYRLGASGPRLRCHVSGGRVMAQPLASGEAAGGAVEAPLELFAFLRSYLPPSAQVRPAAAAEVAAH
;
A
#
# COMPACT_ATOMS: atom_id res chain seq x y z
N SER A 1 11.52 -20.30 6.47
CA SER A 1 10.89 -20.22 5.14
C SER A 1 9.54 -19.54 5.27
N GLY A 2 9.50 -18.21 5.25
CA GLY A 2 8.25 -17.47 5.29
C GLY A 2 7.76 -17.29 3.86
N ALA A 3 6.75 -18.05 3.44
CA ALA A 3 6.04 -17.75 2.20
C ALA A 3 5.35 -16.40 2.42
N GLY A 4 5.92 -15.33 1.87
CA GLY A 4 5.29 -14.01 1.87
C GLY A 4 3.90 -14.15 1.25
N ILE A 5 2.87 -13.77 1.99
CA ILE A 5 1.49 -13.77 1.47
C ILE A 5 1.42 -12.60 0.49
N PHE A 6 1.77 -12.86 -0.77
CA PHE A 6 1.61 -11.89 -1.82
C PHE A 6 0.14 -11.53 -1.97
N TYR A 7 -0.14 -10.23 -2.05
CA TYR A 7 -1.48 -9.71 -2.32
C TYR A 7 -2.07 -10.36 -3.59
N LYS A 8 -3.25 -10.97 -3.47
CA LYS A 8 -3.98 -11.60 -4.57
C LYS A 8 -5.24 -10.80 -4.89
N PRO A 9 -5.29 -10.03 -5.99
CA PRO A 9 -6.45 -9.23 -6.33
C PRO A 9 -7.63 -10.09 -6.80
N VAL A 10 -8.85 -9.66 -6.49
CA VAL A 10 -10.06 -10.20 -7.12
C VAL A 10 -10.33 -9.42 -8.39
N LYS A 11 -10.21 -10.11 -9.53
CA LYS A 11 -10.25 -9.50 -10.87
C LYS A 11 -11.60 -8.86 -11.23
N THR A 12 -12.66 -9.19 -10.50
CA THR A 12 -14.00 -8.60 -10.69
C THR A 12 -14.22 -7.33 -9.89
N ASP A 13 -13.33 -6.99 -8.96
CA ASP A 13 -13.38 -5.72 -8.22
C ASP A 13 -12.45 -4.71 -8.90
N PRO A 14 -13.00 -3.60 -9.46
CA PRO A 14 -12.20 -2.60 -10.14
C PRO A 14 -11.18 -1.91 -9.22
N VAL A 15 -11.48 -1.79 -7.92
CA VAL A 15 -10.54 -1.22 -6.94
C VAL A 15 -9.35 -2.17 -6.76
N ASP A 16 -9.60 -3.49 -6.64
CA ASP A 16 -8.53 -4.49 -6.54
C ASP A 16 -7.63 -4.50 -7.79
N CYS A 17 -8.23 -4.42 -8.98
CA CYS A 17 -7.48 -4.38 -10.23
C CYS A 17 -6.59 -3.13 -10.31
N MET A 18 -7.11 -1.97 -9.94
CA MET A 18 -6.35 -0.73 -9.92
C MET A 18 -5.25 -0.75 -8.86
N LEU A 19 -5.52 -1.34 -7.70
CA LEU A 19 -4.57 -1.50 -6.61
C LEU A 19 -3.42 -2.43 -7.02
N ALA A 20 -3.73 -3.58 -7.64
CA ALA A 20 -2.72 -4.47 -8.19
C ALA A 20 -1.88 -3.80 -9.27
N ALA A 21 -2.51 -3.05 -10.18
CA ALA A 21 -1.81 -2.30 -11.22
C ALA A 21 -0.88 -1.24 -10.61
N ALA A 22 -1.29 -0.57 -9.54
CA ALA A 22 -0.44 0.36 -8.81
C ALA A 22 0.80 -0.36 -8.26
N PHE A 23 0.61 -1.48 -7.56
CA PHE A 23 1.73 -2.26 -7.01
C PHE A 23 2.67 -2.84 -8.06
N LEU A 24 2.19 -3.13 -9.28
CA LEU A 24 3.04 -3.61 -10.39
C LEU A 24 3.84 -2.49 -11.07
N ARG A 25 3.36 -1.24 -11.04
CA ARG A 25 4.03 -0.07 -11.63
C ARG A 25 5.19 0.47 -10.78
N LEU A 26 5.40 -0.11 -9.61
CA LEU A 26 6.54 0.15 -8.76
C LEU A 26 7.82 -0.34 -9.47
N GLU A 27 8.46 0.54 -10.24
CA GLU A 27 9.83 0.36 -10.78
C GLU A 27 10.90 0.32 -9.68
N THR A 28 10.49 0.51 -8.43
CA THR A 28 11.27 0.32 -7.20
C THR A 28 10.54 -0.70 -6.37
N GLU A 29 11.25 -1.67 -5.80
CA GLU A 29 10.67 -2.74 -4.98
C GLU A 29 9.58 -2.17 -4.05
N PRO A 30 8.35 -2.74 -4.04
CA PRO A 30 7.31 -2.26 -3.16
C PRO A 30 7.89 -2.17 -1.75
N PRO A 31 7.66 -1.07 -0.99
CA PRO A 31 8.12 -1.02 0.39
C PRO A 31 7.68 -2.32 1.08
N ALA A 32 8.51 -2.95 1.91
CA ALA A 32 8.26 -4.33 2.38
C ALA A 32 6.83 -4.56 2.94
N ALA A 33 6.20 -3.52 3.48
CA ALA A 33 4.82 -3.55 3.95
C ALA A 33 3.73 -3.60 2.85
N ALA A 34 4.01 -3.15 1.63
CA ALA A 34 3.17 -3.40 0.46
C ALA A 34 3.14 -4.89 0.07
N ALA A 35 4.24 -5.62 0.33
CA ALA A 35 4.29 -7.06 0.12
C ALA A 35 3.37 -7.84 1.08
N GLU A 36 2.98 -7.23 2.20
CA GLU A 36 2.08 -7.82 3.20
C GLU A 36 0.66 -7.24 3.18
N LEU A 37 0.21 -6.70 2.04
CA LEU A 37 -1.14 -6.17 1.94
C LEU A 37 -2.17 -7.31 1.88
N ALA A 38 -3.12 -7.28 2.82
CA ALA A 38 -4.24 -8.22 2.87
C ALA A 38 -5.55 -7.50 2.55
N ARG A 39 -6.34 -8.04 1.62
CA ARG A 39 -7.73 -7.61 1.43
C ARG A 39 -8.60 -8.21 2.54
N LEU A 40 -9.42 -7.37 3.15
CA LEU A 40 -10.42 -7.78 4.14
C LEU A 40 -11.81 -7.85 3.50
N GLU A 41 -12.20 -6.81 2.78
CA GLU A 41 -13.51 -6.65 2.12
C GLU A 41 -13.33 -5.84 0.81
N PRO A 42 -14.34 -5.73 -0.06
CA PRO A 42 -14.28 -4.82 -1.20
C PRO A 42 -13.94 -3.38 -0.79
N GLY A 43 -12.85 -2.85 -1.34
CA GLY A 43 -12.35 -1.53 -0.99
C GLY A 43 -11.76 -1.39 0.42
N VAL A 44 -11.54 -2.48 1.17
CA VAL A 44 -10.94 -2.43 2.53
C VAL A 44 -9.77 -3.39 2.65
N TYR A 45 -8.63 -2.86 3.09
CA TYR A 45 -7.35 -3.56 3.13
C TYR A 45 -6.68 -3.36 4.49
N ARG A 46 -5.66 -4.18 4.77
CA ARG A 46 -4.78 -4.07 5.92
C ARG A 46 -3.33 -4.18 5.47
N LEU A 47 -2.48 -3.32 6.01
CA LEU A 47 -1.04 -3.38 5.81
C LEU A 47 -0.44 -4.33 6.86
N GLY A 48 0.15 -5.44 6.43
CA GLY A 48 0.71 -6.43 7.35
C GLY A 48 -0.34 -7.21 8.15
N ALA A 49 0.15 -8.12 8.99
CA ALA A 49 -0.71 -8.91 9.87
C ALA A 49 -1.39 -8.05 10.96
N SER A 50 -0.69 -7.02 11.45
CA SER A 50 -1.11 -6.19 12.60
C SER A 50 -1.11 -4.68 12.32
N GLY A 51 -0.90 -4.26 11.07
CA GLY A 51 -0.88 -2.83 10.74
C GLY A 51 -2.28 -2.24 10.49
N PRO A 52 -2.34 -0.97 10.06
CA PRO A 52 -3.59 -0.23 9.97
C PRO A 52 -4.51 -0.79 8.89
N ARG A 53 -5.81 -0.67 9.13
CA ARG A 53 -6.84 -0.86 8.11
C ARG A 53 -6.97 0.43 7.31
N LEU A 54 -7.18 0.28 6.00
CA LEU A 54 -7.41 1.38 5.10
C LEU A 54 -8.58 1.08 4.19
N ARG A 55 -9.33 2.12 3.85
CA ARG A 55 -10.34 2.09 2.80
C ARG A 55 -9.74 2.66 1.53
N CYS A 56 -9.88 1.94 0.44
CA CYS A 56 -9.48 2.39 -0.88
C CYS A 56 -10.69 2.63 -1.77
N HIS A 57 -10.60 3.62 -2.63
CA HIS A 57 -11.52 3.84 -3.73
C HIS A 57 -10.77 4.39 -4.94
N VAL A 58 -11.43 4.43 -6.10
CA VAL A 58 -10.87 5.02 -7.31
C VAL A 58 -11.48 6.39 -7.54
N SER A 59 -10.64 7.40 -7.74
CA SER A 59 -11.06 8.76 -8.12
C SER A 59 -10.10 9.30 -9.17
N GLY A 60 -10.62 9.83 -10.28
CA GLY A 60 -9.79 10.38 -11.37
C GLY A 60 -8.77 9.39 -11.95
N GLY A 61 -9.08 8.08 -11.94
CA GLY A 61 -8.17 7.03 -12.39
C GLY A 61 -7.01 6.71 -11.44
N ARG A 62 -7.06 7.22 -10.20
CA ARG A 62 -6.06 6.99 -9.15
C ARG A 62 -6.68 6.23 -7.97
N VAL A 63 -5.86 5.45 -7.28
CA VAL A 63 -6.29 4.78 -6.05
C VAL A 63 -6.07 5.73 -4.89
N MET A 64 -7.16 6.04 -4.21
CA MET A 64 -7.18 6.90 -3.04
C MET A 64 -7.36 6.04 -1.80
N ALA A 65 -6.50 6.21 -0.82
CA ALA A 65 -6.48 5.48 0.45
C ALA A 65 -6.78 6.44 1.61
N GLN A 66 -7.57 5.97 2.57
CA GLN A 66 -7.85 6.65 3.82
C GLN A 66 -7.74 5.65 4.98
N PRO A 67 -7.25 6.07 6.15
CA PRO A 67 -7.21 5.18 7.31
C PRO A 67 -8.64 4.85 7.77
N LEU A 68 -8.87 3.59 8.11
CA LEU A 68 -10.08 3.16 8.80
C LEU A 68 -9.78 3.18 10.30
N ALA A 69 -10.39 4.12 11.02
CA ALA A 69 -10.26 4.19 12.46
C ALA A 69 -10.65 2.85 13.09
N SER A 70 -9.72 2.26 13.84
CA SER A 70 -10.03 1.18 14.79
C SER A 70 -11.05 1.75 15.76
N GLY A 71 -12.28 1.26 15.75
CA GLY A 71 -13.37 1.88 16.49
C GLY A 71 -13.05 2.02 17.98
N GLU A 72 -12.79 3.25 18.42
CA GLU A 72 -13.08 3.77 19.77
C GLU A 72 -12.91 5.29 19.97
N ALA A 73 -12.68 6.08 18.92
CA ALA A 73 -12.74 7.54 19.01
C ALA A 73 -13.73 8.10 17.99
N ALA A 74 -15.01 8.10 18.33
CA ALA A 74 -16.01 8.97 17.71
C ALA A 74 -15.61 10.43 18.00
N GLY A 75 -14.76 11.00 17.14
CA GLY A 75 -14.23 12.35 17.29
C GLY A 75 -12.91 12.63 16.57
N GLY A 76 -12.22 11.60 16.06
CA GLY A 76 -11.00 11.81 15.25
C GLY A 76 -11.36 12.34 13.86
N ALA A 77 -10.74 13.46 13.47
CA ALA A 77 -10.92 14.07 12.15
C ALA A 77 -10.84 13.01 11.04
N VAL A 78 -11.83 12.98 10.15
CA VAL A 78 -11.76 12.16 8.95
C VAL A 78 -10.62 12.73 8.11
N GLU A 79 -9.44 12.11 8.20
CA GLU A 79 -8.30 12.50 7.37
C GLU A 79 -8.67 12.38 5.90
N ALA A 80 -8.33 13.40 5.12
CA ALA A 80 -8.64 13.43 3.70
C ALA A 80 -7.97 12.24 2.98
N PRO A 81 -8.64 11.60 2.01
CA PRO A 81 -8.02 10.52 1.24
C PRO A 81 -6.75 10.99 0.54
N LEU A 82 -5.69 10.19 0.65
CA LEU A 82 -4.41 10.42 -0.02
C LEU A 82 -4.27 9.46 -1.20
N GLU A 83 -3.48 9.83 -2.20
CA GLU A 83 -3.08 8.87 -3.24
C GLU A 83 -2.35 7.69 -2.57
N LEU A 84 -2.61 6.46 -3.02
CA LEU A 84 -2.12 5.23 -2.38
C LEU A 84 -0.64 5.30 -2.01
N PHE A 85 0.22 5.81 -2.90
CA PHE A 85 1.65 5.86 -2.63
C PHE A 85 2.04 6.93 -1.63
N ALA A 86 1.36 8.07 -1.65
CA ALA A 86 1.53 9.09 -0.63
C ALA A 86 1.13 8.55 0.75
N PHE A 87 0.03 7.79 0.81
CA PHE A 87 -0.42 7.11 2.02
C PHE A 87 0.60 6.08 2.52
N LEU A 88 1.09 5.19 1.65
CA LEU A 88 2.09 4.18 2.05
C LEU A 88 3.37 4.85 2.59
N ARG A 89 3.83 5.94 1.98
CA ARG A 89 5.01 6.67 2.47
C ARG A 89 4.80 7.32 3.84
N SER A 90 3.58 7.74 4.18
CA SER A 90 3.29 8.35 5.49
C SER A 90 3.15 7.33 6.62
N TYR A 91 2.73 6.10 6.30
CA TYR A 91 2.47 5.05 7.31
C TYR A 91 3.62 4.08 7.53
N LEU A 92 4.62 4.08 6.65
CA LEU A 92 5.75 3.18 6.77
C LEU A 92 6.92 3.86 7.49
N PRO A 93 7.48 3.23 8.54
CA PRO A 93 8.64 3.76 9.20
C PRO A 93 9.79 3.91 8.19
N PRO A 94 10.71 4.88 8.37
CA PRO A 94 11.83 5.09 7.45
C PRO A 94 12.66 3.82 7.18
N SER A 95 12.68 2.88 8.13
CA SER A 95 13.33 1.58 8.02
C SER A 95 12.63 0.57 7.10
N ALA A 96 11.34 0.75 6.81
CA ALA A 96 10.56 -0.05 5.86
C ALA A 96 10.53 0.57 4.45
N GLN A 97 11.09 1.77 4.30
CA GLN A 97 11.31 2.42 3.00
C GLN A 97 12.60 1.86 2.41
N VAL A 98 12.49 0.87 1.53
CA VAL A 98 13.65 0.33 0.80
C VAL A 98 14.25 1.48 0.00
N ARG A 99 15.50 1.86 0.33
CA ARG A 99 16.26 2.82 -0.49
C ARG A 99 16.43 2.19 -1.88
N PRO A 100 16.30 2.96 -2.97
CA PRO A 100 16.70 2.45 -4.27
C PRO A 100 18.14 1.95 -4.13
N ALA A 101 18.39 0.72 -4.55
CA ALA A 101 19.75 0.23 -4.72
C ALA A 101 20.42 1.23 -5.66
N ALA A 102 21.37 2.01 -5.15
CA ALA A 102 22.18 2.89 -5.97
C ALA A 102 22.73 2.00 -7.09
N ALA A 103 22.37 2.32 -8.34
CA ALA A 103 22.96 1.66 -9.48
C ALA A 103 24.47 1.82 -9.33
N ALA A 104 25.14 0.72 -8.97
CA ALA A 104 26.59 0.69 -8.89
C ALA A 104 27.08 0.85 -10.33
N GLU A 105 27.39 2.09 -10.68
CA GLU A 105 28.04 2.43 -11.93
C GLU A 105 29.41 1.76 -11.91
N VAL A 106 29.57 0.73 -12.76
CA VAL A 106 30.83 0.06 -13.01
C VAL A 106 31.71 1.04 -13.79
N ALA A 107 32.39 1.93 -13.09
CA ALA A 107 33.51 2.67 -13.65
C ALA A 107 34.76 1.79 -13.52
N ALA A 108 35.00 0.98 -14.55
CA ALA A 108 36.30 0.41 -14.80
C ALA A 108 37.24 1.52 -15.27
N HIS A 109 38.34 1.75 -14.55
CA HIS A 109 39.64 2.17 -15.11
C HIS A 109 40.79 1.86 -14.16
#